data_AF-A0ABD0Q188-F1
#
_entry.id   AF-A0ABD0Q188-F1
#
_cell.length_a   1.000
_cell.length_b   1.000
_cell.length_c   1.000
_cell.angle_alpha   90.00
_cell.angle_beta   90.00
_cell.angle_gamma   90.00
#
_symmetry.space_group_name_H-M   'P 1'
#
loop_
_entity.id
_entity.type
_entity.pdbx_description
1 polymer ?
#
loop_
_entity_poly.entity_id
_entity_poly.type
_entity_poly.pdbx_seq_one_letter_code
_entity_poly.pdbx_strand_id
1 'polypeptide(L)'
;VGPAGSQFGILACLFVELFQSWQILARPWRAFIKLSCVVLFLFAFGLLPWIDNFAHICGFVSGFFLSFAFLPYISFGRMDMYRKRLQILVALTLFLGIFSSFVVLFYVYPVKCEWCELLTCIPLTDKFCEKYDLNAHLH
;
A
#
# COMPACT_ATOMS: atom_id res chain seq x y z
N VAL A 1 -16.11 -3.28 6.98
CA VAL A 1 -15.30 -3.28 5.74
C VAL A 1 -15.37 -1.89 5.12
N GLY A 2 -14.24 -1.26 4.83
CA GLY A 2 -14.18 0.12 4.31
C GLY A 2 -13.26 0.25 3.09
N PRO A 3 -13.36 1.34 2.30
CA PRO A 3 -12.61 1.53 1.05
C PRO A 3 -11.16 1.97 1.27
N ALA A 4 -10.64 1.92 2.50
CA ALA A 4 -9.37 2.56 2.84
C ALA A 4 -8.18 1.96 2.08
N GLY A 5 -8.17 0.64 1.82
CA GLY A 5 -7.12 0.01 1.01
C GLY A 5 -7.03 0.57 -0.42
N SER A 6 -8.18 0.84 -1.08
CA SER A 6 -8.17 1.42 -2.44
C SER A 6 -7.74 2.89 -2.43
N GLN A 7 -8.05 3.64 -1.37
CA GLN A 7 -7.57 5.02 -1.20
C GLN A 7 -6.03 5.06 -1.14
N PHE A 8 -5.42 4.16 -0.37
CA PHE A 8 -3.97 4.01 -0.33
C PHE A 8 -3.38 3.52 -1.67
N GLY A 9 -4.11 2.71 -2.42
CA GLY A 9 -3.73 2.35 -3.79
C GLY A 9 -3.70 3.55 -4.74
N ILE A 10 -4.68 4.45 -4.67
CA ILE A 10 -4.68 5.70 -5.46
C ILE A 10 -3.54 6.64 -5.01
N LEU A 11 -3.26 6.72 -3.71
CA LEU A 11 -2.10 7.48 -3.20
C LEU A 11 -0.79 6.94 -3.79
N ALA A 12 -0.63 5.61 -3.87
CA ALA A 12 0.52 5.00 -4.51
C ALA A 12 0.62 5.35 -6.01
N CYS A 13 -0.52 5.41 -6.70
CA CYS A 13 -0.59 5.88 -8.08
C CYS A 13 -0.03 7.31 -8.24
N LEU A 14 -0.42 8.24 -7.36
CA LEU A 14 0.11 9.60 -7.36
C LEU A 14 1.63 9.66 -7.13
N PHE A 15 2.18 8.77 -6.30
CA PHE A 15 3.64 8.65 -6.13
C PHE A 15 4.33 8.21 -7.43
N VAL A 16 3.77 7.22 -8.12
CA VAL A 16 4.31 6.73 -9.39
C VAL A 16 4.26 7.84 -10.45
N GLU A 17 3.15 8.57 -10.57
CA GLU A 17 3.04 9.73 -11.47
C GLU A 17 4.09 10.81 -11.17
N LEU A 18 4.31 11.10 -9.88
CA LEU A 18 5.30 12.07 -9.44
C LEU A 18 6.73 11.64 -9.82
N PHE A 19 7.08 10.36 -9.63
CA PHE A 19 8.40 9.85 -10.02
C PHE A 19 8.61 9.87 -11.53
N GLN A 20 7.58 9.51 -12.31
CA GLN A 20 7.64 9.56 -13.77
C GLN A 20 7.76 11.01 -14.28
N SER A 21 7.09 11.96 -13.62
CA SER A 21 7.08 13.38 -13.99
C SER A 21 8.17 14.21 -13.31
N TRP A 22 9.12 13.57 -12.61
CA TRP A 22 10.08 14.26 -11.75
C TRP A 22 10.93 15.30 -12.48
N GLN A 23 11.29 15.03 -13.74
CA GLN A 23 12.08 15.93 -14.59
C GLN A 23 11.25 17.07 -15.20
N ILE A 24 9.92 16.92 -15.26
CA ILE A 24 9.00 17.90 -15.85
C ILE A 24 8.56 18.93 -14.80
N LEU A 25 8.48 18.52 -13.53
CA LEU A 25 8.10 19.41 -12.43
C LEU A 25 9.24 20.38 -12.10
N ALA A 26 8.90 21.67 -11.95
CA ALA A 26 9.86 22.69 -11.52
C ALA A 26 10.33 22.48 -10.05
N ARG A 27 9.49 21.88 -9.18
CA ARG A 27 9.76 21.67 -7.75
C ARG A 27 9.24 20.30 -7.25
N PRO A 28 9.75 19.17 -7.75
CA PRO A 28 9.23 17.84 -7.46
C PRO A 28 9.33 17.46 -5.98
N TRP A 29 10.39 17.90 -5.29
CA TRP A 29 10.60 17.68 -3.86
C TRP A 29 9.46 18.22 -2.98
N ARG A 30 8.86 19.37 -3.33
CA ARG A 30 7.73 19.90 -2.56
C ARG A 30 6.49 19.03 -2.70
N ALA A 31 6.25 18.48 -3.90
CA ALA A 31 5.14 17.56 -4.12
C ALA A 31 5.38 16.23 -3.39
N PHE A 32 6.61 15.71 -3.45
CA PHE A 32 7.01 14.50 -2.74
C PHE A 32 6.81 14.61 -1.23
N ILE A 33 7.28 15.70 -0.62
CA ILE A 33 7.12 15.94 0.82
C ILE A 33 5.64 16.05 1.18
N LYS A 34 4.84 16.78 0.40
CA LYS A 34 3.39 16.88 0.65
C LYS A 34 2.71 15.51 0.63
N LEU A 35 2.93 14.71 -0.43
CA LEU A 35 2.34 13.37 -0.53
C LEU A 35 2.83 12.44 0.58
N SER A 36 4.12 12.51 0.94
CA SER A 36 4.69 11.73 2.04
C SER A 36 4.09 12.11 3.38
N CYS A 37 3.89 13.41 3.65
CA CYS A 37 3.21 13.86 4.85
C CYS A 37 1.77 13.34 4.92
N VAL A 38 1.03 13.32 3.81
CA VAL A 38 -0.32 12.76 3.78
C VAL A 38 -0.32 11.28 4.09
N VAL A 39 0.56 10.48 3.46
CA VAL A 39 0.64 9.04 3.73
C VAL A 39 1.02 8.77 5.18
N LEU A 40 2.05 9.43 5.71
CA LEU A 40 2.48 9.24 7.10
C LEU A 40 1.39 9.63 8.09
N PHE A 41 0.68 10.72 7.83
CA PHE A 41 -0.47 11.11 8.64
C PHE A 41 -1.55 10.03 8.62
N LEU A 42 -2.00 9.59 7.44
CA LEU A 42 -3.04 8.56 7.32
C LEU A 42 -2.62 7.22 7.96
N PHE A 43 -1.35 6.87 7.87
CA PHE A 43 -0.80 5.66 8.50
C PHE A 43 -0.77 5.78 10.02
N ALA A 44 -0.42 6.95 10.56
CA ALA A 44 -0.48 7.22 11.99
C ALA A 44 -1.91 7.11 12.53
N PHE A 45 -2.89 7.64 11.80
CA PHE A 45 -4.31 7.44 12.11
C PHE A 45 -4.74 5.98 12.00
N GLY A 46 -4.14 5.21 11.10
CA GLY A 46 -4.46 3.81 10.96
C GLY A 46 -4.00 2.92 12.12
N LEU A 47 -3.20 3.44 13.06
CA LEU A 47 -2.86 2.77 14.34
C LEU A 47 -3.95 2.94 15.42
N LEU A 48 -5.04 3.66 15.10
CA LEU A 48 -6.21 3.78 15.97
C LEU A 48 -7.03 2.49 15.96
N PRO A 49 -7.79 2.22 17.03
CA PRO A 49 -8.67 1.06 17.07
C PRO A 49 -9.64 1.06 15.90
N TRP A 50 -9.99 -0.15 15.44
CA TRP A 50 -10.90 -0.42 14.32
C TRP A 50 -10.39 -0.10 12.92
N ILE A 51 -9.28 0.62 12.79
CA ILE A 51 -8.66 0.89 11.50
C ILE A 51 -7.61 -0.17 11.22
N ASP A 52 -7.59 -0.68 9.98
CA ASP A 52 -6.68 -1.75 9.59
C ASP A 52 -5.51 -1.21 8.74
N ASN A 53 -4.35 -1.05 9.39
CA ASN A 53 -3.11 -0.71 8.68
C ASN A 53 -2.66 -1.80 7.71
N PHE A 54 -3.03 -3.07 7.90
CA PHE A 54 -2.67 -4.11 6.95
C PHE A 54 -3.32 -3.83 5.59
N ALA A 55 -4.60 -3.46 5.57
CA ALA A 55 -5.28 -3.00 4.36
C ALA A 55 -4.63 -1.75 3.73
N HIS A 56 -4.15 -0.79 4.54
CA HIS A 56 -3.43 0.38 4.04
C HIS A 56 -2.08 0.01 3.39
N ILE A 57 -1.26 -0.81 4.05
CA ILE A 57 0.03 -1.28 3.54
C ILE A 57 -0.17 -2.06 2.25
N CYS A 58 -1.03 -3.08 2.28
CA CYS A 58 -1.28 -3.95 1.13
C CYS A 58 -1.88 -3.16 -0.03
N GLY A 59 -2.80 -2.23 0.24
CA GLY A 59 -3.36 -1.32 -0.75
C GLY A 59 -2.31 -0.41 -1.39
N PHE A 60 -1.44 0.20 -0.59
CA PHE A 60 -0.35 1.05 -1.09
C PHE A 60 0.67 0.24 -1.91
N VAL A 61 1.14 -0.90 -1.40
CA VAL A 61 2.14 -1.75 -2.07
C VAL A 61 1.60 -2.31 -3.38
N SER A 62 0.38 -2.88 -3.37
CA SER A 62 -0.25 -3.39 -4.58
C SER A 62 -0.49 -2.27 -5.61
N GLY A 63 -1.04 -1.14 -5.15
CA GLY A 63 -1.24 0.05 -5.99
C GLY A 63 0.05 0.55 -6.63
N PHE A 64 1.16 0.60 -5.87
CA PHE A 64 2.45 1.06 -6.38
C PHE A 64 2.94 0.20 -7.56
N PHE A 65 2.95 -1.12 -7.41
CA PHE A 65 3.39 -2.03 -8.49
C PHE A 65 2.42 -2.03 -9.68
N LEU A 66 1.11 -2.03 -9.42
CA LEU A 66 0.10 -1.94 -10.49
C LEU A 66 0.21 -0.63 -11.26
N SER A 67 0.48 0.48 -10.59
CA SER A 67 0.66 1.76 -11.24
C SER A 67 1.87 1.76 -12.17
N PHE A 68 2.98 1.10 -11.81
CA PHE A 68 4.08 0.91 -12.76
C PHE A 68 3.67 0.07 -13.98
N ALA A 69 2.74 -0.86 -13.84
CA ALA A 69 2.29 -1.68 -14.95
C ALA A 69 1.31 -0.95 -15.89
N PHE A 70 0.38 -0.18 -15.33
CA PHE A 70 -0.78 0.35 -16.06
C PHE A 70 -0.67 1.81 -16.48
N LEU A 71 0.18 2.64 -15.84
CA LEU A 71 0.22 4.06 -16.17
C LEU A 71 0.81 4.31 -17.57
N PRO A 72 0.26 5.28 -18.32
CA PRO A 72 0.79 5.66 -19.62
C PRO A 72 2.15 6.35 -19.47
N TYR A 73 3.18 5.81 -20.13
CA TYR A 73 4.51 6.40 -20.11
C TYR A 73 4.79 7.24 -21.36
N ILE A 74 5.30 8.45 -21.17
CA ILE A 74 5.87 9.26 -22.26
C ILE A 74 7.28 8.75 -22.52
N SER A 75 7.54 8.12 -23.66
CA SER A 75 8.84 7.56 -24.01
C SER A 75 9.59 8.40 -25.04
N PHE A 76 10.90 8.59 -24.82
CA PHE A 76 11.78 9.25 -25.78
C PHE A 76 12.76 8.24 -26.36
N GLY A 77 12.41 7.66 -27.51
CA GLY A 77 13.26 6.72 -28.26
C GLY A 77 13.17 5.24 -27.82
N ARG A 78 13.91 4.38 -28.55
CA ARG A 78 13.80 2.91 -28.43
C ARG A 78 14.39 2.33 -27.14
N MET A 79 15.46 2.93 -26.63
CA MET A 79 16.09 2.50 -25.36
C MET A 79 15.19 2.81 -24.15
N ASP A 80 14.53 3.97 -24.14
CA ASP A 80 13.60 4.35 -23.07
C ASP A 80 12.35 3.46 -23.07
N MET A 81 11.84 3.11 -24.25
CA MET A 81 10.78 2.10 -24.40
C MET A 81 11.15 0.74 -23.81
N TYR A 82 12.38 0.26 -24.08
CA TYR A 82 12.84 -1.02 -23.54
C TYR A 82 12.97 -0.98 -22.01
N ARG A 83 13.56 0.09 -21.46
CA ARG A 83 13.68 0.29 -20.01
C ARG A 83 12.31 0.29 -19.32
N LYS A 84 11.32 0.97 -19.90
CA LYS A 84 9.94 1.01 -19.38
C LYS A 84 9.24 -0.34 -19.45
N ARG A 85 9.38 -1.06 -20.57
CA ARG A 85 8.87 -2.43 -20.69
C ARG A 85 9.50 -3.37 -19.65
N LEU A 86 10.81 -3.26 -19.42
CA LEU A 86 11.49 -4.02 -18.39
C LEU A 86 10.95 -3.67 -16.99
N GLN A 87 10.74 -2.39 -16.69
CA GLN A 87 10.13 -1.95 -15.42
C GLN A 87 8.73 -2.52 -15.24
N ILE A 88 7.87 -2.51 -16.28
CA ILE A 88 6.53 -3.10 -16.26
C ILE A 88 6.59 -4.60 -15.97
N LEU A 89 7.45 -5.34 -16.69
CA LEU A 89 7.58 -6.79 -16.51
C LEU A 89 8.05 -7.15 -15.10
N VAL A 90 9.04 -6.41 -14.57
CA VAL A 90 9.54 -6.61 -13.21
C VAL A 90 8.45 -6.29 -12.18
N ALA A 91 7.73 -5.17 -12.34
CA ALA A 91 6.66 -4.78 -11.43
C ALA A 91 5.51 -5.80 -11.40
N LEU A 92 5.09 -6.31 -12.56
CA LEU A 92 4.06 -7.36 -12.65
C LEU A 92 4.53 -8.67 -12.01
N THR A 93 5.78 -9.07 -12.28
CA THR A 93 6.35 -10.31 -11.68
C THR A 93 6.39 -10.21 -10.16
N LEU A 94 6.84 -9.06 -9.63
CA LEU A 94 6.87 -8.81 -8.18
C LEU A 94 5.46 -8.78 -7.58
N PHE A 95 4.50 -8.13 -8.23
CA PHE A 95 3.12 -8.09 -7.78
C PHE A 95 2.50 -9.49 -7.70
N LEU A 96 2.65 -10.30 -8.75
CA LEU A 96 2.15 -11.68 -8.76
C LEU A 96 2.83 -12.53 -7.68
N GLY A 97 4.15 -12.39 -7.50
CA GLY A 97 4.88 -13.10 -6.44
C GLY A 97 4.38 -12.74 -5.04
N ILE A 98 4.17 -11.45 -4.76
CA ILE A 98 3.63 -10.97 -3.49
C ILE A 98 2.19 -11.47 -3.29
N PHE A 99 1.33 -11.36 -4.32
CA PHE A 99 -0.06 -11.81 -4.27
C PHE A 99 -0.15 -13.32 -4.01
N SER A 100 0.60 -14.13 -4.76
CA SER A 100 0.66 -15.58 -4.57
C SER A 100 1.21 -15.95 -3.18
N SER A 101 2.24 -15.25 -2.69
CA SER A 101 2.77 -15.46 -1.34
C SER A 101 1.69 -15.22 -0.28
N PHE A 102 0.96 -14.11 -0.36
CA PHE A 102 -0.16 -13.86 0.55
C PHE A 102 -1.22 -14.96 0.47
N VAL A 103 -1.63 -15.39 -0.73
CA VAL A 103 -2.61 -16.49 -0.87
C VAL A 103 -2.11 -17.77 -0.18
N VAL A 104 -0.84 -18.15 -0.36
CA VAL A 104 -0.27 -19.34 0.29
C VAL A 104 -0.22 -19.18 1.81
N LEU A 105 0.23 -18.04 2.32
CA LEU A 105 0.36 -17.77 3.75
C LEU A 105 -1.00 -17.68 4.46
N PHE A 106 -2.07 -17.30 3.77
CA PHE A 106 -3.41 -17.23 4.38
C PHE A 106 -4.20 -18.54 4.24
N TYR A 107 -4.12 -19.21 3.09
CA TYR A 107 -4.99 -20.35 2.80
C TYR A 107 -4.32 -21.72 2.96
N VAL A 108 -2.99 -21.81 2.84
CA VAL A 108 -2.27 -23.09 2.90
C VAL A 108 -1.52 -23.24 4.22
N TYR A 109 -0.76 -22.22 4.61
CA TYR A 109 0.03 -22.21 5.84
C TYR A 109 -0.34 -21.00 6.71
N PRO A 110 -1.52 -21.01 7.38
CA PRO A 110 -2.02 -19.87 8.13
C PRO A 110 -1.03 -19.46 9.23
N VAL A 111 -0.31 -18.37 8.98
CA VAL A 111 0.70 -17.86 9.90
C VAL A 111 0.02 -17.16 11.07
N LYS A 112 0.28 -17.63 12.29
CA LYS A 112 -0.09 -16.90 13.50
C LYS A 112 0.98 -15.84 13.77
N CYS A 113 0.65 -14.58 13.54
CA CYS A 113 1.58 -13.46 13.64
C CYS A 113 1.19 -12.58 14.85
N GLU A 114 1.94 -12.71 15.95
CA GLU A 114 1.71 -11.92 17.18
C GLU A 114 1.97 -10.42 16.97
N TRP A 115 3.00 -10.07 16.18
CA TRP A 115 3.35 -8.68 15.87
C TRP A 115 2.40 -8.01 14.87
N CYS A 116 1.56 -8.78 14.17
CA CYS A 116 0.63 -8.23 13.19
C CYS A 116 -0.49 -7.43 13.87
N GLU A 117 -0.86 -7.76 15.11
CA GLU A 117 -1.81 -6.94 15.87
C GLU A 117 -1.23 -5.57 16.23
N LEU A 118 0.07 -5.50 16.51
CA LEU A 118 0.77 -4.23 16.77
C LEU A 118 0.86 -3.34 15.52
N LEU A 119 0.93 -3.95 14.33
CA LEU A 119 0.86 -3.21 13.06
C LEU A 119 -0.52 -2.55 12.87
N THR A 120 -1.59 -3.20 13.31
CA THR A 120 -2.96 -2.68 13.23
C THR A 120 -3.28 -1.68 14.34
N CYS A 121 -2.87 -1.92 15.59
CA CYS A 121 -3.21 -1.05 16.71
C CYS A 121 -2.11 -1.06 17.78
N ILE A 122 -1.71 0.13 18.25
CA ILE A 122 -0.73 0.25 19.34
C ILE A 122 -1.47 0.24 20.69
N PRO A 123 -1.17 -0.72 21.60
CA PRO A 123 -1.80 -0.80 22.90
C PRO A 123 -1.24 0.30 23.83
N LEU A 124 -1.78 1.52 23.71
CA LEU A 124 -1.46 2.65 24.60
C LEU A 124 -2.05 2.46 26.01
N THR A 125 -3.18 1.75 26.11
CA THR A 125 -3.87 1.36 27.33
C THR A 125 -4.46 -0.03 27.12
N ASP A 126 -4.60 -0.85 28.18
CA ASP A 126 -5.07 -2.24 28.12
C ASP A 126 -6.41 -2.44 27.36
N LYS A 127 -7.25 -1.40 27.32
CA LYS A 127 -8.56 -1.42 26.65
C LYS A 127 -8.60 -0.73 25.28
N PHE A 128 -7.50 -0.13 24.83
CA PHE A 128 -7.51 0.73 23.66
C PHE A 128 -7.64 -0.04 22.35
N CYS A 129 -6.99 -1.22 22.27
CA CYS A 129 -7.04 -2.12 21.11
C CYS A 129 -7.89 -3.37 21.34
N GLU A 130 -8.67 -3.41 22.43
CA GLU A 130 -9.57 -4.51 22.73
C GLU A 130 -10.62 -4.58 21.60
N LYS A 131 -10.52 -5.63 20.77
CA LYS A 131 -11.55 -5.91 19.75
C LYS A 131 -12.85 -6.09 20.53
N TYR A 132 -13.86 -5.23 20.29
CA TYR A 132 -15.16 -5.42 20.92
C TYR A 132 -15.60 -6.84 20.66
N ASP A 133 -15.81 -7.59 21.72
CA ASP A 133 -16.23 -8.98 21.66
C ASP A 133 -17.67 -9.01 21.12
N LEU A 134 -17.81 -8.95 19.79
CA LEU A 134 -19.09 -9.00 19.10
C LEU A 134 -19.79 -10.37 19.25
N ASN A 135 -19.17 -11.31 19.98
CA ASN A 135 -19.71 -12.63 20.28
C ASN A 135 -20.57 -12.66 21.56
N ALA A 136 -20.69 -11.57 22.31
CA ALA A 136 -21.50 -11.54 23.54
C ALA A 136 -23.04 -11.53 23.30
N HIS A 137 -23.50 -11.56 22.04
CA HIS A 137 -24.93 -11.52 21.69
C HIS A 137 -25.43 -12.68 20.80
N LEU A 138 -24.67 -13.76 20.63
CA LEU A 138 -25.22 -15.03 20.11
C LEU A 138 -25.39 -16.03 21.27
N HIS A 139 -26.41 -15.79 22.09
CA HIS A 139 -27.10 -16.80 22.89
C HIS A 139 -28.61 -16.63 22.71
#